data_AF-A0A653XGC5-F1
#
_entry.id   AF-A0A653XGC5-F1
#
_cell.length_a   1.000
_cell.length_b   1.000
_cell.length_c   1.000
_cell.angle_alpha   90.00
_cell.angle_beta   90.00
_cell.angle_gamma   90.00
#
_symmetry.space_group_name_H-M   'P 1'
#
loop_
_entity.id
_entity.type
_entity.pdbx_description
1 polymer ?
#
loop_
_entity_poly.entity_id
_entity_poly.type
_entity_poly.pdbx_seq_one_letter_code
_entity_poly.pdbx_strand_id
1 'polypeptide(L)'
;MKSPIQPFAKFCLLALLPCSLITTSYADPVSSNDPVSVESTEYRYGAVYSPAEASTKAAINATTKNASTSAINDTKTGVLESPSLAEKKAKRESLFSGTSKSYAEAQSTTLLPDYWIYDSWVSLDTDIDYDGYYSEFTVEFDADTAYDSALVYGVIYLGRNDRYEAIHVTSEFVLYGEDSSDAFVVESRLLSGFPAADYDVLIELYDAYSEQLVAFSDGYDDADLAYLSLESDNHEYIYEDTVIVVEEHGGSTTIFGLLFIAFTLVARRLARH
;
A
#
# COMPACT_ATOMS: atom_id res chain seq x y z
N MET A 1 -53.13 74.51 -8.48
CA MET A 1 -52.40 74.38 -7.20
C MET A 1 -51.64 73.06 -7.21
N LYS A 2 -50.30 73.14 -7.07
CA LYS A 2 -49.31 72.10 -6.74
C LYS A 2 -49.18 70.85 -7.63
N SER A 3 -48.11 70.84 -8.42
CA SER A 3 -47.26 69.70 -8.81
C SER A 3 -46.64 69.02 -7.56
N PRO A 4 -45.90 67.86 -7.58
CA PRO A 4 -44.87 67.55 -8.60
C PRO A 4 -44.36 66.07 -8.81
N ILE A 5 -43.40 65.91 -9.75
CA ILE A 5 -42.27 64.91 -9.84
C ILE A 5 -42.64 63.43 -10.14
N GLN A 6 -41.89 62.59 -10.88
CA GLN A 6 -40.93 62.57 -12.01
C GLN A 6 -40.68 61.04 -12.31
N PRO A 7 -39.97 60.61 -13.37
CA PRO A 7 -40.08 59.27 -13.98
C PRO A 7 -39.02 58.26 -13.51
N PHE A 8 -39.30 56.96 -13.67
CA PHE A 8 -38.32 55.88 -13.51
C PHE A 8 -38.11 55.07 -14.79
N ALA A 9 -36.86 54.63 -14.93
CA ALA A 9 -36.22 54.04 -16.09
C ALA A 9 -36.48 52.53 -16.29
N LYS A 10 -36.23 52.14 -17.54
CA LYS A 10 -36.01 50.83 -18.18
C LYS A 10 -35.63 49.66 -17.25
N PHE A 11 -36.19 48.47 -17.54
CA PHE A 11 -35.49 47.20 -17.31
C PHE A 11 -35.73 46.22 -18.46
N CYS A 12 -34.62 45.79 -19.07
CA CYS A 12 -34.51 44.77 -20.10
C CYS A 12 -34.42 43.41 -19.39
N LEU A 13 -35.29 42.45 -19.73
CA LEU A 13 -35.30 41.13 -19.11
C LEU A 13 -34.37 40.20 -19.92
N LEU A 14 -33.18 39.93 -19.39
CA LEU A 14 -32.23 38.96 -19.93
C LEU A 14 -32.53 37.59 -19.29
N ALA A 15 -32.92 36.61 -20.09
CA ALA A 15 -33.14 35.23 -19.64
C ALA A 15 -31.77 34.53 -19.40
N LEU A 16 -31.52 34.08 -18.17
CA LEU A 16 -30.36 33.27 -17.80
C LEU A 16 -30.76 31.78 -17.84
N LEU A 17 -30.08 31.01 -18.69
CA LEU A 17 -30.07 29.54 -18.66
C LEU A 17 -29.39 29.06 -17.35
N PRO A 18 -29.91 28.02 -16.68
CA PRO A 18 -29.15 27.33 -15.64
C PRO A 18 -28.08 26.45 -16.28
N CYS A 19 -26.81 26.87 -16.14
CA CYS A 19 -25.65 26.03 -16.38
C CYS A 19 -25.57 25.02 -15.23
N SER A 20 -25.91 23.76 -15.49
CA SER A 20 -25.70 22.66 -14.55
C SER A 20 -24.19 22.44 -14.39
N LEU A 21 -23.68 22.79 -13.20
CA LEU A 21 -22.31 22.50 -12.79
C LEU A 21 -22.18 20.98 -12.65
N ILE A 22 -21.41 20.37 -13.55
CA ILE A 22 -20.86 19.03 -13.33
C ILE A 22 -19.77 19.21 -12.29
N THR A 23 -20.05 18.82 -11.05
CA THR A 23 -19.02 18.67 -10.03
C THR A 23 -18.23 17.41 -10.36
N THR A 24 -17.09 17.56 -11.00
CA THR A 24 -16.03 16.55 -10.95
C THR A 24 -15.56 16.49 -9.50
N SER A 25 -15.86 15.40 -8.79
CA SER A 25 -15.23 15.11 -7.50
C SER A 25 -13.78 14.77 -7.79
N TYR A 26 -12.88 15.72 -7.53
CA TYR A 26 -11.50 15.38 -7.27
C TYR A 26 -11.48 14.59 -5.97
N ALA A 27 -10.87 13.40 -5.98
CA ALA A 27 -10.50 12.71 -4.75
C ALA A 27 -9.61 13.67 -3.95
N ASP A 28 -10.06 14.07 -2.77
CA ASP A 28 -9.21 14.76 -1.81
C ASP A 28 -8.08 13.81 -1.42
N PRO A 29 -6.81 14.24 -1.36
CA PRO A 29 -5.75 13.41 -0.82
C PRO A 29 -6.01 13.24 0.68
N VAL A 30 -6.70 12.16 1.03
CA VAL A 30 -6.78 11.70 2.42
C VAL A 30 -5.36 11.36 2.83
N SER A 31 -4.76 12.26 3.61
CA SER A 31 -3.61 11.91 4.45
C SER A 31 -4.14 10.98 5.53
N SER A 32 -4.20 9.68 5.23
CA SER A 32 -4.51 8.67 6.25
C SER A 32 -3.42 8.75 7.31
N ASN A 33 -3.76 9.24 8.50
CA ASN A 33 -2.88 9.18 9.67
C ASN A 33 -2.86 7.76 10.29
N ASP A 34 -3.38 6.77 9.58
CA ASP A 34 -3.41 5.40 10.03
C ASP A 34 -1.98 4.87 10.09
N PRO A 35 -1.63 4.09 11.13
CA PRO A 35 -0.34 3.45 11.20
C PRO A 35 -0.17 2.54 9.99
N VAL A 36 1.02 2.59 9.38
CA VAL A 36 1.42 1.67 8.32
C VAL A 36 1.42 0.24 8.88
N SER A 37 0.67 -0.65 8.22
CA SER A 37 0.60 -2.05 8.55
C SER A 37 0.55 -2.89 7.28
N VAL A 38 1.43 -3.87 7.17
CA VAL A 38 1.58 -4.75 6.00
C VAL A 38 1.80 -6.17 6.50
N GLU A 39 1.16 -7.13 5.85
CA GLU A 39 1.45 -8.56 6.01
C GLU A 39 2.17 -9.06 4.76
N SER A 40 3.23 -9.85 4.93
CA SER A 40 4.01 -10.36 3.79
C SER A 40 4.36 -11.83 3.95
N THR A 41 4.38 -12.54 2.83
CA THR A 41 4.82 -13.94 2.74
C THR A 41 5.93 -14.08 1.70
N GLU A 42 6.99 -14.79 2.07
CA GLU A 42 8.18 -14.97 1.22
C GLU A 42 8.13 -16.33 0.53
N TYR A 43 8.52 -16.39 -0.74
CA TYR A 43 8.62 -17.62 -1.51
C TYR A 43 9.94 -17.71 -2.28
N ARG A 44 10.41 -18.94 -2.47
CA ARG A 44 11.45 -19.29 -3.45
C ARG A 44 11.10 -20.63 -4.07
N TYR A 45 11.42 -20.80 -5.35
CA TYR A 45 11.16 -22.04 -6.08
C TYR A 45 9.69 -22.50 -6.02
N GLY A 46 8.75 -21.55 -5.96
CA GLY A 46 7.31 -21.80 -5.89
C GLY A 46 6.81 -22.36 -4.55
N ALA A 47 7.59 -22.23 -3.48
CA ALA A 47 7.20 -22.65 -2.12
C ALA A 47 7.51 -21.58 -1.08
N VAL A 48 6.75 -21.56 0.00
CA VAL A 48 6.98 -20.65 1.14
C VAL A 48 8.40 -20.84 1.64
N TYR A 49 9.14 -19.74 1.70
CA TYR A 49 10.55 -19.74 1.99
C TYR A 49 10.83 -19.91 3.49
N SER A 50 11.83 -20.71 3.83
CA SER A 50 12.36 -20.84 5.19
C SER A 50 13.89 -20.71 5.19
N PRO A 51 14.46 -19.73 5.90
CA PRO A 51 15.87 -19.38 5.75
C PRO A 51 16.86 -20.38 6.38
N ALA A 52 16.36 -21.37 7.14
CA ALA A 52 17.19 -22.42 7.75
C ALA A 52 17.99 -23.27 6.72
N GLU A 53 17.48 -23.40 5.50
CA GLU A 53 18.12 -24.16 4.41
C GLU A 53 19.23 -23.38 3.69
N ALA A 54 19.16 -22.06 3.69
CA ALA A 54 20.09 -21.18 3.00
C ALA A 54 21.37 -20.92 3.83
N SER A 55 21.23 -20.67 5.14
CA SER A 55 22.37 -20.43 6.02
C SER A 55 23.29 -21.65 6.16
N THR A 56 22.76 -22.88 6.04
CA THR A 56 23.57 -24.10 6.11
C THR A 56 24.47 -24.24 4.88
N LYS A 57 23.98 -23.98 3.67
CA LYS A 57 24.81 -23.99 2.44
C LYS A 57 25.82 -22.84 2.41
N ALA A 58 25.44 -21.64 2.84
CA ALA A 58 26.35 -20.49 2.93
C ALA A 58 27.47 -20.70 3.95
N ALA A 59 27.15 -21.26 5.14
CA ALA A 59 28.15 -21.57 6.16
C ALA A 59 29.17 -22.64 5.70
N ILE A 60 28.72 -23.63 4.91
CA ILE A 60 29.60 -24.66 4.32
C ILE A 60 30.54 -24.02 3.27
N ASN A 61 30.04 -23.13 2.42
CA ASN A 61 30.86 -22.45 1.40
C ASN A 61 31.85 -21.44 2.00
N ALA A 62 31.46 -20.67 3.02
CA ALA A 62 32.33 -19.74 3.73
C ALA A 62 33.48 -20.45 4.46
N THR A 63 33.22 -21.63 5.04
CA THR A 63 34.26 -22.46 5.70
C THR A 63 35.27 -23.00 4.69
N THR A 64 34.83 -23.32 3.48
CA THR A 64 35.68 -23.88 2.42
C THR A 64 36.65 -22.84 1.83
N LYS A 65 36.25 -21.55 1.76
CA LYS A 65 37.11 -20.44 1.31
C LYS A 65 38.29 -20.15 2.28
N ASN A 66 38.16 -20.50 3.56
CA ASN A 66 39.21 -20.28 4.57
C ASN A 66 40.13 -21.49 4.79
N ALA A 67 39.86 -22.64 4.16
CA ALA A 67 40.56 -23.90 4.42
C ALA A 67 41.80 -24.14 3.53
N SER A 68 42.36 -23.11 2.89
CA SER A 68 43.63 -23.19 2.18
C SER A 68 44.82 -22.72 3.01
N THR A 69 44.88 -23.00 4.33
CA THR A 69 46.15 -23.09 5.06
C THR A 69 46.02 -23.93 6.35
N SER A 70 46.74 -25.06 6.38
CA SER A 70 47.33 -25.77 7.53
C SER A 70 46.49 -26.14 8.77
N ALA A 71 46.22 -27.45 8.85
CA ALA A 71 46.31 -28.39 9.96
C ALA A 71 46.44 -27.94 11.46
N ILE A 72 45.79 -28.78 12.30
CA ILE A 72 46.08 -29.19 13.69
C ILE A 72 45.19 -28.58 14.81
N ASN A 73 44.35 -29.50 15.35
CA ASN A 73 43.88 -29.74 16.72
C ASN A 73 43.38 -28.62 17.64
N ASP A 74 42.16 -28.87 18.13
CA ASP A 74 41.75 -28.89 19.54
C ASP A 74 42.02 -27.61 20.34
N THR A 75 40.99 -26.79 20.53
CA THR A 75 40.76 -26.08 21.80
C THR A 75 39.28 -25.69 21.91
N LYS A 76 38.65 -26.23 22.94
CA LYS A 76 37.44 -25.73 23.59
C LYS A 76 37.62 -24.26 23.99
N THR A 77 36.91 -23.34 23.34
CA THR A 77 36.88 -21.90 23.68
C THR A 77 35.44 -21.40 23.62
N GLY A 78 35.09 -20.54 24.59
CA GLY A 78 33.73 -20.13 24.91
C GLY A 78 32.88 -19.72 23.71
N VAL A 79 31.68 -20.30 23.65
CA VAL A 79 30.64 -19.96 22.68
C VAL A 79 30.22 -18.52 22.94
N LEU A 80 30.76 -17.58 22.16
CA LEU A 80 30.00 -16.38 21.83
C LEU A 80 28.81 -16.91 21.04
N GLU A 81 27.63 -16.94 21.65
CA GLU A 81 26.40 -17.36 20.98
C GLU A 81 26.21 -16.43 19.78
N SER A 82 26.39 -16.97 18.57
CA SER A 82 26.04 -16.25 17.35
C SER A 82 24.52 -16.06 17.35
N PRO A 83 24.00 -14.85 17.09
CA PRO A 83 22.57 -14.62 17.06
C PRO A 83 21.89 -15.61 16.12
N SER A 84 20.78 -16.18 16.56
CA SER A 84 19.93 -17.02 15.71
C SER A 84 19.41 -16.21 14.51
N LEU A 85 19.07 -16.92 13.44
CA LEU A 85 18.58 -16.31 12.20
C LEU A 85 17.32 -15.46 12.42
N ALA A 86 16.44 -15.91 13.31
CA ALA A 86 15.25 -15.18 13.72
C ALA A 86 15.60 -13.88 14.48
N GLU A 87 16.61 -13.92 15.37
CA GLU A 87 17.06 -12.71 16.08
C GLU A 87 17.69 -11.69 15.13
N LYS A 88 18.44 -12.15 14.12
CA LYS A 88 18.98 -11.26 13.08
C LYS A 88 17.87 -10.59 12.28
N LYS A 89 16.88 -11.36 11.81
CA LYS A 89 15.74 -10.82 11.06
C LYS A 89 14.97 -9.81 11.90
N ALA A 90 14.59 -10.17 13.13
CA ALA A 90 13.86 -9.27 14.03
C ALA A 90 14.63 -7.97 14.31
N LYS A 91 15.96 -8.03 14.42
CA LYS A 91 16.80 -6.83 14.56
C LYS A 91 16.72 -5.95 13.31
N ARG A 92 16.79 -6.52 12.11
CA ARG A 92 16.69 -5.75 10.85
C ARG A 92 15.28 -5.18 10.66
N GLU A 93 14.24 -5.94 10.93
CA GLU A 93 12.86 -5.44 10.95
C GLU A 93 12.73 -4.26 11.91
N SER A 94 13.31 -4.35 13.12
CA SER A 94 13.29 -3.22 14.06
C SER A 94 14.08 -2.00 13.57
N LEU A 95 15.10 -2.21 12.72
CA LEU A 95 15.92 -1.15 12.15
C LEU A 95 15.17 -0.41 11.04
N PHE A 96 14.40 -1.14 10.21
CA PHE A 96 13.70 -0.58 9.05
C PHE A 96 12.22 -0.25 9.31
N SER A 97 11.61 -0.82 10.34
CA SER A 97 10.20 -0.58 10.69
C SER A 97 9.94 0.90 10.97
N GLY A 98 9.01 1.50 10.22
CA GLY A 98 8.67 2.92 10.33
C GLY A 98 9.78 3.87 9.85
N THR A 99 10.82 3.34 9.19
CA THR A 99 11.80 4.17 8.50
C THR A 99 11.25 4.63 7.16
N SER A 100 11.54 5.88 6.84
CA SER A 100 11.30 6.44 5.51
C SER A 100 12.56 7.16 5.06
N LYS A 101 12.87 7.09 3.78
CA LYS A 101 13.95 7.86 3.16
C LYS A 101 13.41 8.66 1.99
N SER A 102 14.12 9.73 1.65
CA SER A 102 13.83 10.47 0.43
C SER A 102 14.40 9.75 -0.80
N TYR A 103 13.83 10.02 -1.97
CA TYR A 103 14.36 9.52 -3.24
C TYR A 103 15.85 9.89 -3.44
N ALA A 104 16.22 11.13 -3.11
CA ALA A 104 17.61 11.58 -3.25
C ALA A 104 18.59 10.82 -2.33
N GLU A 105 18.14 10.40 -1.14
CA GLU A 105 18.95 9.57 -0.23
C GLU A 105 19.14 8.16 -0.78
N ALA A 106 18.10 7.55 -1.36
CA ALA A 106 18.21 6.25 -2.00
C ALA A 106 19.25 6.27 -3.14
N GLN A 107 19.18 7.29 -3.99
CA GLN A 107 20.04 7.46 -5.17
C GLN A 107 21.48 7.88 -4.86
N SER A 108 21.76 8.39 -3.65
CA SER A 108 23.10 8.90 -3.30
C SER A 108 24.07 7.80 -2.84
N THR A 109 23.65 6.53 -2.84
CA THR A 109 24.47 5.43 -2.32
C THR A 109 25.46 4.92 -3.36
N THR A 110 26.73 4.80 -2.98
CA THR A 110 27.76 4.14 -3.80
C THR A 110 27.69 2.63 -3.58
N LEU A 111 27.36 1.90 -4.64
CA LEU A 111 27.21 0.45 -4.62
C LEU A 111 28.52 -0.30 -4.90
N LEU A 112 28.54 -1.57 -4.51
CA LEU A 112 29.62 -2.50 -4.86
C LEU A 112 29.34 -3.07 -6.26
N PRO A 113 30.29 -3.07 -7.19
CA PRO A 113 30.07 -3.56 -8.56
C PRO A 113 29.88 -5.08 -8.66
N ASP A 114 29.97 -5.81 -7.55
CA ASP A 114 29.91 -7.27 -7.51
C ASP A 114 28.49 -7.82 -7.30
N TYR A 115 27.49 -6.96 -7.22
CA TYR A 115 26.07 -7.31 -7.02
C TYR A 115 25.20 -6.44 -7.92
N TRP A 116 24.12 -7.01 -8.45
CA TRP A 116 23.11 -6.28 -9.21
C TRP A 116 21.76 -6.99 -9.12
N ILE A 117 20.68 -6.24 -9.30
CA ILE A 117 19.36 -6.83 -9.54
C ILE A 117 19.25 -7.01 -11.05
N TYR A 118 19.07 -8.26 -11.49
CA TYR A 118 19.04 -8.63 -12.90
C TYR A 118 17.68 -8.34 -13.54
N ASP A 119 16.62 -8.73 -12.84
CA ASP A 119 15.24 -8.55 -13.27
C ASP A 119 14.33 -8.36 -12.06
N SER A 120 13.26 -7.59 -12.23
CA SER A 120 12.28 -7.34 -11.16
C SER A 120 10.93 -6.96 -11.74
N TRP A 121 9.84 -7.43 -11.13
CA TRP A 121 8.51 -7.00 -11.56
C TRP A 121 7.49 -7.12 -10.44
N VAL A 122 6.36 -6.47 -10.67
CA VAL A 122 5.20 -6.52 -9.77
C VAL A 122 3.99 -7.13 -10.45
N SER A 123 3.28 -7.98 -9.73
CA SER A 123 1.92 -8.42 -10.07
C SER A 123 0.93 -7.83 -9.07
N LEU A 124 -0.22 -7.38 -9.55
CA LEU A 124 -1.30 -6.83 -8.73
C LEU A 124 -2.40 -7.89 -8.58
N ASP A 125 -2.87 -8.13 -7.35
CA ASP A 125 -3.61 -9.35 -7.02
C ASP A 125 -5.07 -9.09 -6.61
N THR A 126 -5.33 -8.20 -5.64
CA THR A 126 -6.67 -8.02 -5.04
C THR A 126 -7.20 -6.60 -5.23
N ASP A 127 -8.38 -6.49 -5.87
CA ASP A 127 -9.23 -5.29 -6.04
C ASP A 127 -10.70 -5.78 -5.96
N ILE A 128 -11.32 -5.61 -4.79
CA ILE A 128 -12.68 -6.08 -4.43
C ILE A 128 -13.75 -5.05 -4.84
N ASP A 129 -13.47 -3.76 -4.78
CA ASP A 129 -14.41 -2.68 -5.11
C ASP A 129 -14.35 -2.24 -6.60
N TYR A 130 -13.35 -2.73 -7.33
CA TYR A 130 -13.13 -2.57 -8.76
C TYR A 130 -12.85 -1.13 -9.20
N ASP A 131 -12.22 -0.33 -8.33
CA ASP A 131 -11.85 1.05 -8.64
C ASP A 131 -10.48 1.18 -9.34
N GLY A 132 -9.73 0.06 -9.43
CA GLY A 132 -8.43 -0.03 -10.09
C GLY A 132 -7.23 0.17 -9.15
N TYR A 133 -7.45 0.29 -7.84
CA TYR A 133 -6.41 0.24 -6.82
C TYR A 133 -6.38 -1.13 -6.15
N TYR A 134 -5.18 -1.65 -5.90
CA TYR A 134 -5.01 -3.02 -5.40
C TYR A 134 -4.48 -3.05 -3.97
N SER A 135 -5.08 -3.90 -3.14
CA SER A 135 -4.73 -4.08 -1.73
C SER A 135 -3.69 -5.19 -1.48
N GLU A 136 -3.46 -6.04 -2.47
CA GLU A 136 -2.47 -7.11 -2.46
C GLU A 136 -1.67 -7.09 -3.76
N PHE A 137 -0.36 -7.29 -3.63
CA PHE A 137 0.57 -7.32 -4.75
C PHE A 137 1.76 -8.23 -4.43
N THR A 138 2.44 -8.65 -5.49
CA THR A 138 3.58 -9.55 -5.44
C THR A 138 4.79 -8.89 -6.08
N VAL A 139 5.90 -8.79 -5.35
CA VAL A 139 7.21 -8.37 -5.89
C VAL A 139 8.07 -9.61 -6.12
N GLU A 140 8.51 -9.81 -7.34
CA GLU A 140 9.52 -10.82 -7.69
C GLU A 140 10.77 -10.11 -8.17
N PHE A 141 11.93 -10.56 -7.69
CA PHE A 141 13.21 -10.05 -8.14
C PHE A 141 14.28 -11.13 -8.17
N ASP A 142 15.10 -11.06 -9.21
CA ASP A 142 16.26 -11.89 -9.45
C ASP A 142 17.52 -11.04 -9.25
N ALA A 143 18.45 -11.53 -8.43
CA ALA A 143 19.64 -10.77 -8.07
C ALA A 143 20.88 -11.63 -8.22
N ASP A 144 21.90 -11.04 -8.81
CA ASP A 144 23.11 -11.73 -9.16
C ASP A 144 24.30 -11.23 -8.36
N THR A 145 25.37 -12.02 -8.40
CA THR A 145 26.65 -11.63 -7.86
C THR A 145 27.83 -12.17 -8.69
N ALA A 146 28.92 -11.42 -8.70
CA ALA A 146 30.18 -11.86 -9.31
C ALA A 146 30.88 -13.01 -8.53
N TYR A 147 30.38 -13.36 -7.34
CA TYR A 147 30.88 -14.48 -6.54
C TYR A 147 30.15 -15.79 -6.87
N ASP A 148 30.76 -16.95 -6.60
CA ASP A 148 30.07 -18.24 -6.76
C ASP A 148 28.77 -18.35 -5.92
N SER A 149 28.75 -17.66 -4.77
CA SER A 149 27.57 -17.54 -3.93
C SER A 149 27.74 -16.41 -2.92
N ALA A 150 26.65 -15.74 -2.55
CA ALA A 150 26.62 -14.72 -1.51
C ALA A 150 25.35 -14.84 -0.65
N LEU A 151 25.44 -14.50 0.64
CA LEU A 151 24.29 -14.48 1.56
C LEU A 151 23.80 -13.04 1.71
N VAL A 152 22.55 -12.79 1.37
CA VAL A 152 21.97 -11.45 1.27
C VAL A 152 20.59 -11.41 1.93
N TYR A 153 20.05 -10.20 2.10
CA TYR A 153 18.63 -9.97 2.38
C TYR A 153 18.16 -8.71 1.67
N GLY A 154 16.87 -8.63 1.36
CA GLY A 154 16.23 -7.50 0.72
C GLY A 154 15.45 -6.64 1.70
N VAL A 155 15.28 -5.36 1.36
CA VAL A 155 14.32 -4.45 1.97
C VAL A 155 13.48 -3.84 0.86
N ILE A 156 12.16 -4.00 0.96
CA ILE A 156 11.20 -3.48 -0.01
C ILE A 156 10.56 -2.22 0.56
N TYR A 157 10.51 -1.18 -0.26
CA TYR A 157 9.92 0.11 0.06
C TYR A 157 8.79 0.44 -0.92
N LEU A 158 7.76 1.12 -0.43
CA LEU A 158 6.78 1.81 -1.26
C LEU A 158 7.02 3.32 -1.22
N GLY A 159 7.19 3.90 -2.41
CA GLY A 159 7.48 5.29 -2.67
C GLY A 159 6.24 6.07 -3.07
N ARG A 160 6.01 7.21 -2.42
CA ARG A 160 4.99 8.19 -2.83
C ARG A 160 5.46 9.59 -2.46
N ASN A 161 5.31 10.56 -3.37
CA ASN A 161 5.70 11.96 -3.14
C ASN A 161 7.16 12.10 -2.65
N ASP A 162 8.10 11.48 -3.36
CA ASP A 162 9.55 11.48 -3.05
C ASP A 162 9.93 10.82 -1.71
N ARG A 163 9.01 10.10 -1.06
CA ARG A 163 9.22 9.45 0.23
C ARG A 163 8.95 7.95 0.13
N TYR A 164 9.96 7.17 0.48
CA TYR A 164 9.97 5.72 0.41
C TYR A 164 9.89 5.13 1.81
N GLU A 165 8.82 4.40 2.10
CA GLU A 165 8.56 3.78 3.41
C GLU A 165 8.82 2.28 3.33
N ALA A 166 9.60 1.75 4.28
CA ALA A 166 9.92 0.32 4.29
C ALA A 166 8.68 -0.50 4.66
N ILE A 167 8.32 -1.47 3.83
CA ILE A 167 7.15 -2.33 4.05
C ILE A 167 7.53 -3.76 4.44
N HIS A 168 8.70 -4.23 4.01
CA HIS A 168 9.14 -5.59 4.27
C HIS A 168 10.66 -5.71 4.32
N VAL A 169 11.15 -6.57 5.22
CA VAL A 169 12.54 -7.02 5.27
C VAL A 169 12.54 -8.52 5.06
N THR A 170 13.19 -8.99 3.99
CA THR A 170 13.20 -10.41 3.67
C THR A 170 14.01 -11.21 4.68
N SER A 171 13.77 -12.50 4.76
CA SER A 171 14.72 -13.42 5.37
C SER A 171 16.04 -13.44 4.60
N GLU A 172 17.13 -13.91 5.24
CA GLU A 172 18.39 -14.13 4.53
C GLU A 172 18.24 -15.23 3.48
N PHE A 173 18.79 -15.03 2.29
CA PHE A 173 18.83 -16.00 1.21
C PHE A 173 20.16 -15.99 0.46
N VAL A 174 20.45 -17.08 -0.23
CA VAL A 174 21.71 -17.26 -0.96
C VAL A 174 21.47 -17.00 -2.44
N LEU A 175 22.31 -16.13 -3.00
CA LEU A 175 22.52 -15.97 -4.44
C LEU A 175 23.55 -16.98 -4.92
N TYR A 176 23.38 -17.50 -6.14
CA TYR A 176 24.24 -18.47 -6.78
C TYR A 176 24.80 -17.93 -8.10
N GLY A 177 25.70 -16.94 -8.01
CA GLY A 177 26.29 -16.33 -9.20
C GLY A 177 25.24 -15.55 -10.00
N GLU A 178 24.95 -16.03 -11.21
CA GLU A 178 23.95 -15.46 -12.14
C GLU A 178 22.79 -16.44 -12.40
N ASP A 179 22.42 -17.26 -11.40
CA ASP A 179 21.43 -18.32 -11.53
C ASP A 179 20.00 -17.78 -11.37
N SER A 180 19.37 -17.44 -12.49
CA SER A 180 17.97 -16.99 -12.54
C SER A 180 16.92 -17.88 -11.86
N SER A 181 17.23 -19.14 -11.52
CA SER A 181 16.30 -19.97 -10.75
C SER A 181 16.18 -19.50 -9.29
N ASP A 182 17.08 -18.64 -8.84
CA ASP A 182 17.24 -18.25 -7.46
C ASP A 182 16.45 -16.98 -7.07
N ALA A 183 15.61 -16.47 -7.99
CA ALA A 183 14.66 -15.40 -7.76
C ALA A 183 13.90 -15.50 -6.43
N PHE A 184 13.63 -14.33 -5.85
CA PHE A 184 12.97 -14.18 -4.57
C PHE A 184 11.62 -13.48 -4.75
N VAL A 185 10.58 -14.05 -4.14
CA VAL A 185 9.21 -13.56 -4.27
C VAL A 185 8.70 -13.12 -2.90
N VAL A 186 8.06 -11.96 -2.86
CA VAL A 186 7.39 -11.42 -1.68
C VAL A 186 5.96 -11.03 -2.07
N GLU A 187 4.99 -11.77 -1.54
CA GLU A 187 3.58 -11.39 -1.59
C GLU A 187 3.30 -10.46 -0.40
N SER A 188 2.65 -9.33 -0.64
CA SER A 188 2.35 -8.31 0.37
C SER A 188 0.89 -7.86 0.31
N ARG A 189 0.24 -7.84 1.48
CA ARG A 189 -1.09 -7.26 1.68
C ARG A 189 -1.00 -5.99 2.52
N LEU A 190 -1.44 -4.88 1.96
CA LEU A 190 -1.46 -3.58 2.61
C LEU A 190 -2.69 -3.51 3.51
N LEU A 191 -2.52 -3.49 4.84
CA LEU A 191 -3.65 -3.50 5.77
C LEU A 191 -4.16 -2.10 6.11
N SER A 192 -3.24 -1.15 6.29
CA SER A 192 -3.55 0.25 6.64
C SER A 192 -2.38 1.18 6.37
N GLY A 193 -2.66 2.48 6.24
CA GLY A 193 -1.65 3.54 6.09
C GLY A 193 -1.28 3.87 4.64
N PHE A 194 -1.85 3.16 3.66
CA PHE A 194 -1.66 3.40 2.23
C PHE A 194 -2.99 3.86 1.61
N PRO A 195 -3.21 5.17 1.43
CA PRO A 195 -4.38 5.65 0.68
C PRO A 195 -4.23 5.32 -0.81
N ALA A 196 -5.36 5.21 -1.52
CA ALA A 196 -5.39 5.06 -2.97
C ALA A 196 -4.49 6.09 -3.68
N ALA A 197 -3.42 5.60 -4.30
CA ALA A 197 -2.46 6.40 -5.04
C ALA A 197 -1.59 5.51 -5.94
N ASP A 198 -0.82 6.16 -6.81
CA ASP A 198 0.25 5.49 -7.55
C ASP A 198 1.52 5.49 -6.68
N TYR A 199 2.10 4.31 -6.53
CA TYR A 199 3.30 4.04 -5.76
C TYR A 199 4.42 3.52 -6.64
N ASP A 200 5.65 3.84 -6.27
CA ASP A 200 6.84 3.22 -6.84
C ASP A 200 7.39 2.17 -5.86
N VAL A 201 7.93 1.07 -6.37
CA VAL A 201 8.66 0.08 -5.56
C VAL A 201 10.15 0.40 -5.64
N LEU A 202 10.81 0.35 -4.48
CA LEU A 202 12.26 0.34 -4.38
C LEU A 202 12.69 -0.92 -3.65
N ILE A 203 13.56 -1.69 -4.30
CA ILE A 203 14.16 -2.90 -3.77
C ILE A 203 15.61 -2.57 -3.44
N GLU A 204 16.00 -2.77 -2.18
CA GLU A 204 17.39 -2.68 -1.76
C GLU A 204 17.91 -4.03 -1.31
N LEU A 205 19.11 -4.39 -1.77
CA LEU A 205 19.78 -5.64 -1.44
C LEU A 205 20.98 -5.38 -0.53
N TYR A 206 21.05 -6.10 0.58
CA TYR A 206 22.08 -5.96 1.59
C TYR A 206 22.89 -7.25 1.74
N ASP A 207 24.21 -7.12 1.90
CA ASP A 207 25.05 -8.23 2.30
C ASP A 207 24.76 -8.61 3.77
N ALA A 208 24.40 -9.87 4.00
CA ALA A 208 23.89 -10.33 5.30
C ALA A 208 24.97 -10.41 6.40
N TYR A 209 26.26 -10.30 6.04
CA TYR A 209 27.37 -10.35 7.00
C TYR A 209 27.83 -8.94 7.41
N SER A 210 27.96 -8.05 6.44
CA SER A 210 28.45 -6.68 6.60
C SER A 210 27.34 -5.66 6.83
N GLU A 211 26.09 -6.02 6.55
CA GLU A 211 24.90 -5.15 6.62
C GLU A 211 25.03 -3.91 5.69
N GLN A 212 25.83 -4.03 4.63
CA GLN A 212 26.02 -2.96 3.64
C GLN A 212 25.03 -3.11 2.49
N LEU A 213 24.47 -1.99 2.02
CA LEU A 213 23.71 -1.91 0.77
C LEU A 213 24.66 -2.23 -0.39
N VAL A 214 24.33 -3.27 -1.17
CA VAL A 214 25.16 -3.77 -2.26
C VAL A 214 24.54 -3.56 -3.64
N ALA A 215 23.21 -3.56 -3.75
CA ALA A 215 22.48 -3.27 -4.98
C ALA A 215 21.11 -2.66 -4.68
N PHE A 216 20.51 -1.98 -5.65
CA PHE A 216 19.10 -1.58 -5.60
C PHE A 216 18.48 -1.60 -7.01
N SER A 217 17.15 -1.60 -7.08
CA SER A 217 16.35 -1.39 -8.29
C SER A 217 15.11 -0.59 -7.91
N ASP A 218 14.68 0.33 -8.77
CA ASP A 218 13.51 1.16 -8.57
C ASP A 218 12.80 1.50 -9.89
N GLY A 219 11.72 2.29 -9.79
CA GLY A 219 10.92 2.72 -10.94
C GLY A 219 11.66 3.50 -12.04
N TYR A 220 12.89 3.98 -11.79
CA TYR A 220 13.71 4.65 -12.81
C TYR A 220 14.57 3.68 -13.59
N ASP A 221 15.08 2.65 -12.92
CA ASP A 221 15.86 1.58 -13.54
C ASP A 221 14.94 0.56 -14.24
N ASP A 222 13.77 0.30 -13.67
CA ASP A 222 12.80 -0.68 -14.14
C ASP A 222 11.36 -0.13 -14.09
N ALA A 223 10.72 -0.03 -15.26
CA ALA A 223 9.38 0.53 -15.37
C ALA A 223 8.31 -0.36 -14.72
N ASP A 224 8.58 -1.67 -14.53
CA ASP A 224 7.65 -2.59 -13.87
C ASP A 224 7.56 -2.32 -12.35
N LEU A 225 8.46 -1.48 -11.81
CA LEU A 225 8.45 -1.02 -10.42
C LEU A 225 7.82 0.37 -10.26
N ALA A 226 7.33 1.02 -11.32
CA ALA A 226 6.83 2.39 -11.28
C ALA A 226 5.31 2.47 -11.41
N TYR A 227 4.70 3.49 -10.79
CA TYR A 227 3.29 3.86 -10.98
C TYR A 227 2.27 2.73 -10.73
N LEU A 228 2.47 1.99 -9.64
CA LEU A 228 1.59 0.91 -9.20
C LEU A 228 0.39 1.50 -8.46
N SER A 229 -0.82 1.32 -8.99
CA SER A 229 -2.05 1.77 -8.34
C SER A 229 -2.37 0.85 -7.16
N LEU A 230 -1.99 1.29 -5.96
CA LEU A 230 -2.14 0.52 -4.72
C LEU A 230 -2.99 1.27 -3.70
N GLU A 231 -3.61 0.50 -2.81
CA GLU A 231 -4.29 1.00 -1.63
C GLU A 231 -4.24 0.00 -0.47
N SER A 232 -4.71 0.40 0.71
CA SER A 232 -4.87 -0.51 1.84
C SER A 232 -6.21 -1.22 1.80
N ASP A 233 -6.25 -2.46 2.29
CA ASP A 233 -7.44 -3.31 2.46
C ASP A 233 -8.61 -2.66 3.20
N ASN A 234 -8.38 -1.59 3.98
CA ASN A 234 -9.44 -0.82 4.61
C ASN A 234 -10.15 0.18 3.68
N HIS A 235 -9.66 0.39 2.46
CA HIS A 235 -10.27 1.23 1.41
C HIS A 235 -11.13 0.42 0.44
N GLU A 236 -10.85 -0.88 0.35
CA GLU A 236 -11.50 -1.92 -0.44
C GLU A 236 -13.02 -2.14 -0.21
N TYR A 237 -13.66 -1.39 0.68
CA TYR A 237 -15.06 -1.58 1.07
C TYR A 237 -15.93 -0.37 0.75
N ILE A 238 -16.89 -0.56 -0.15
CA ILE A 238 -17.99 0.38 -0.37
C ILE A 238 -18.97 0.27 0.80
N TYR A 239 -19.02 1.30 1.65
CA TYR A 239 -20.12 1.45 2.61
C TYR A 239 -21.39 1.80 1.84
N GLU A 240 -22.26 0.81 1.61
CA GLU A 240 -23.63 1.13 1.20
C GLU A 240 -24.31 1.86 2.36
N ASP A 241 -24.51 3.17 2.18
CA ASP A 241 -25.34 3.97 3.05
C ASP A 241 -26.75 3.36 3.00
N THR A 242 -27.10 2.53 4.00
CA THR A 242 -28.45 2.00 4.10
C THR A 242 -29.36 3.18 4.37
N VAL A 243 -29.90 3.78 3.29
CA VAL A 243 -30.96 4.77 3.40
C VAL A 243 -32.14 4.04 4.01
N ILE A 244 -32.30 4.17 5.32
CA ILE A 244 -33.53 3.77 6.00
C ILE A 244 -34.60 4.68 5.43
N VAL A 245 -35.29 4.22 4.38
CA VAL A 245 -36.52 4.85 3.92
C VAL A 245 -37.53 4.63 5.03
N VAL A 246 -37.58 5.59 5.97
CA VAL A 246 -38.71 5.70 6.88
C VAL A 246 -39.90 6.06 6.01
N GLU A 247 -40.66 5.06 5.62
CA GLU A 247 -41.93 5.25 4.93
C GLU A 247 -42.90 5.86 5.94
N GLU A 248 -42.87 7.19 6.07
CA GLU A 248 -43.85 7.90 6.87
C GLU A 248 -45.21 7.81 6.15
N HIS A 249 -46.05 6.87 6.60
CA HIS A 249 -47.47 6.90 6.29
C HIS A 249 -48.11 8.11 7.00
N GLY A 250 -48.05 9.28 6.36
CA GLY A 250 -48.86 10.45 6.68
C GLY A 250 -50.34 10.20 6.35
N GLY A 251 -50.98 9.36 7.17
CA GLY A 251 -52.36 8.92 6.98
C GLY A 251 -53.36 10.06 6.97
N SER A 252 -54.32 9.96 6.05
CA SER A 252 -55.46 10.86 5.78
C SER A 252 -56.49 10.98 6.93
N THR A 253 -56.05 11.07 8.19
CA THR A 253 -56.96 11.21 9.34
C THR A 253 -57.65 12.59 9.35
N THR A 254 -57.06 13.59 8.71
CA THR A 254 -57.60 14.95 8.57
C THR A 254 -58.83 15.01 7.66
N ILE A 255 -58.86 14.23 6.58
CA ILE A 255 -60.02 14.19 5.65
C ILE A 255 -61.23 13.55 6.33
N PHE A 256 -61.05 12.46 7.07
CA PHE A 256 -62.14 11.84 7.82
C PHE A 256 -62.68 12.76 8.92
N GLY A 257 -61.80 13.50 9.60
CA GLY A 257 -62.20 14.53 10.57
C GLY A 257 -63.04 15.66 9.95
N LEU A 258 -62.63 16.18 8.79
CA LEU A 258 -63.38 17.21 8.07
C LEU A 258 -64.74 16.71 7.58
N LEU A 259 -64.81 15.47 7.07
CA LEU A 259 -66.08 14.86 6.66
C LEU A 259 -67.03 14.66 7.84
N PHE A 260 -66.52 14.25 9.00
CA PHE A 260 -67.33 14.12 10.21
C PHE A 260 -67.91 15.48 10.66
N ILE A 261 -67.09 16.53 10.68
CA ILE A 261 -67.55 17.89 11.01
C ILE A 261 -68.61 18.35 10.00
N ALA A 262 -68.36 18.18 8.69
CA ALA A 262 -69.33 18.55 7.66
C ALA A 262 -70.67 17.80 7.82
N PHE A 263 -70.61 16.50 8.13
CA PHE A 263 -71.81 15.69 8.37
C PHE A 263 -72.60 16.19 9.59
N THR A 264 -71.93 16.49 10.71
CA THR A 264 -72.61 17.02 11.90
C THR A 264 -73.29 18.37 11.65
N LEU A 265 -72.68 19.24 10.82
CA LEU A 265 -73.27 20.53 10.44
C LEU A 265 -74.52 20.36 9.57
N VAL A 266 -74.49 19.44 8.61
CA VAL A 266 -75.66 19.11 7.76
C VAL A 266 -76.78 18.49 8.59
N ALA A 267 -76.46 17.51 9.46
CA ALA A 267 -77.44 16.87 10.33
C ALA A 267 -78.12 17.87 11.27
N ARG A 268 -77.37 18.81 11.86
CA ARG A 268 -77.94 19.89 12.70
C ARG A 268 -78.84 20.85 11.93
N ARG A 269 -78.56 21.09 10.65
CA ARG A 269 -79.40 21.94 9.80
C ARG A 269 -80.71 21.26 9.44
N LEU A 270 -80.68 19.96 9.18
CA LEU A 270 -81.88 19.16 8.87
C LEU A 270 -82.77 18.95 10.10
N ALA A 271 -82.20 18.80 11.30
CA ALA A 271 -82.97 18.62 12.54
C ALA A 271 -83.60 19.92 13.10
N ARG A 272 -83.31 21.08 12.48
CA ARG A 272 -83.89 22.39 12.86
C ARG A 272 -85.03 22.85 11.95
N HIS A 273 -85.38 22.06 10.94
CA HIS A 273 -86.59 22.20 10.12
C HIS A 273 -87.63 21.17 10.56
#